data_AF-A0A3D3R680-F1
#
_entry.id   AF-A0A3D3R680-F1
#
_cell.length_a   1.000
_cell.length_b   1.000
_cell.length_c   1.000
_cell.angle_alpha   90.00
_cell.angle_beta   90.00
_cell.angle_gamma   90.00
#
_symmetry.space_group_name_H-M   'P 1'
#
loop_
_entity.id
_entity.type
_entity.pdbx_description
1 polymer ?
#
loop_
_entity_poly.entity_id
_entity_poly.type
_entity_poly.pdbx_seq_one_letter_code
_entity_poly.pdbx_strand_id
1 'polypeptide(L)' 'EQKLVYRGQFDDSRPGSDKPITGADLKAACDAVLAGSPVTEDQKPSIGCNIKWQEGKEPEYFTGQPAV' A
#
# COMPACT_ATOMS: atom_id res chain seq x y z
N GLU A 1 9.52 -7.89 19.84
CA GLU A 1 8.83 -8.39 18.64
C GLU A 1 8.57 -7.22 17.70
N GLN A 2 8.66 -7.43 16.38
CA GLN A 2 8.25 -6.45 15.38
C GLN A 2 6.86 -6.82 14.86
N LYS A 3 5.96 -5.84 14.72
CA LYS A 3 4.59 -6.02 14.24
C LYS A 3 4.35 -5.16 13.01
N LEU A 4 3.48 -5.60 12.11
CA LEU A 4 3.04 -4.79 10.97
C LEU A 4 2.19 -3.62 11.47
N VAL A 5 2.63 -2.40 11.21
CA VAL A 5 1.95 -1.16 11.66
C VAL A 5 1.40 -0.31 10.51
N TYR A 6 1.83 -0.57 9.27
CA TYR A 6 1.35 0.13 8.08
C TYR A 6 1.25 -0.82 6.89
N ARG A 7 0.11 -0.80 6.19
CA ARG A 7 -0.15 -1.51 4.93
C ARG A 7 -1.08 -0.66 4.08
N GLY A 8 -0.50 0.10 3.15
CA GLY A 8 -1.29 0.99 2.31
C GLY A 8 -0.52 1.48 1.09
N GLN A 9 -1.06 2.54 0.50
CA GLN A 9 -0.45 3.26 -0.61
C GLN A 9 0.88 3.92 -0.22
N PHE A 10 1.69 4.29 -1.22
CA PHE A 10 2.88 5.11 -0.98
C PHE A 10 2.47 6.56 -0.71
N ASP A 11 1.58 7.06 -1.57
CA ASP A 11 0.92 8.35 -1.50
C ASP A 11 -0.34 8.31 -2.39
N ASP A 12 -0.93 9.49 -2.59
CA ASP A 12 -2.15 9.69 -3.33
C ASP A 12 -1.99 9.77 -4.86
N SER A 13 -0.77 9.77 -5.39
CA SER A 13 -0.51 9.86 -6.83
C SER A 13 -0.91 8.57 -7.55
N ARG A 14 -1.39 8.71 -8.79
CA ARG A 14 -1.75 7.59 -9.67
C ARG A 14 -1.30 7.89 -11.11
N PRO A 15 -1.07 6.88 -11.96
CA PRO A 15 -0.83 7.11 -13.39
C PRO A 15 -1.95 7.95 -14.01
N GLY A 16 -1.59 9.07 -14.65
CA GLY A 16 -2.54 10.00 -15.26
C GLY A 16 -3.23 10.97 -14.30
N SER A 17 -2.91 10.97 -13.00
CA SER A 17 -3.37 12.01 -12.07
C SER A 17 -2.44 13.22 -12.09
N ASP A 18 -2.97 14.42 -11.81
CA ASP A 18 -2.17 15.65 -11.63
C ASP A 18 -1.52 15.77 -10.24
N LYS A 19 -1.66 14.75 -9.38
CA LYS A 19 -1.10 14.76 -8.03
C LYS A 19 0.42 14.48 -8.08
N PRO A 20 1.25 15.25 -7.37
CA PRO A 20 2.68 14.98 -7.29
C PRO A 20 2.96 13.68 -6.51
N ILE A 21 4.07 13.03 -6.85
CA ILE A 21 4.63 11.91 -6.09
C ILE A 21 5.32 12.48 -4.85
N THR A 22 4.91 12.06 -3.66
CA THR A 22 5.34 12.65 -2.38
C THR A 22 5.77 11.62 -1.34
N GLY A 23 5.29 10.38 -1.43
CA GLY A 23 5.45 9.37 -0.39
C GLY A 23 4.82 9.72 0.94
N ALA A 24 3.87 10.67 0.97
CA ALA A 24 3.37 11.29 2.19
C ALA A 24 2.87 10.26 3.21
N ASP A 25 2.09 9.27 2.78
CA ASP A 25 1.48 8.28 3.67
C ASP A 25 2.55 7.35 4.28
N LEU A 26 3.42 6.77 3.45
CA LEU A 26 4.46 5.87 3.92
C LEU A 26 5.48 6.61 4.79
N LYS A 27 5.85 7.84 4.40
CA LYS A 27 6.76 8.69 5.18
C LYS A 27 6.19 9.02 6.54
N ALA A 28 4.91 9.42 6.62
CA ALA A 28 4.25 9.71 7.89
C ALA A 28 4.20 8.47 8.81
N ALA A 29 3.95 7.29 8.25
CA ALA A 29 4.00 6.04 9.02
C ALA A 29 5.42 5.74 9.55
N CYS A 30 6.44 5.92 8.72
CA CYS A 30 7.84 5.77 9.16
C CYS A 30 8.22 6.78 10.25
N ASP A 31 7.86 8.05 10.07
CA ASP A 31 8.14 9.12 11.04
C ASP A 31 7.48 8.81 12.40
N ALA A 32 6.23 8.33 12.40
CA ALA A 32 5.53 7.93 13.61
C ALA A 32 6.22 6.76 14.33
N VAL A 33 6.64 5.73 13.58
CA VAL A 33 7.38 4.58 14.14
C VAL A 33 8.69 5.02 14.79
N LEU A 34 9.46 5.86 14.10
CA LEU A 34 10.74 6.37 14.61
C LEU A 34 10.56 7.25 15.86
N ALA A 35 9.46 8.01 15.92
CA ALA A 35 9.09 8.83 17.08
C ALA A 35 8.45 8.04 18.23
N GLY A 36 8.22 6.72 18.08
CA GLY A 36 7.49 5.92 19.06
C GLY A 36 6.01 6.32 19.21
N SER A 37 5.45 7.00 18.20
CA SER A 37 4.07 7.45 18.16
C SER A 37 3.16 6.43 17.46
N PRO A 38 1.84 6.43 17.72
CA PRO A 38 0.90 5.60 17.00
C PRO A 38 0.89 5.92 15.49
N VAL A 39 0.90 4.90 14.65
CA VAL A 39 0.65 5.04 13.20
C VAL A 39 -0.86 5.22 12.99
N THR A 40 -1.24 6.05 12.01
CA THR A 40 -2.66 6.25 11.65
C THR A 40 -3.37 4.95 11.34
N GLU A 41 -4.61 4.80 11.82
CA GLU A 41 -5.48 3.66 11.52
C GLU A 41 -6.11 3.78 10.12
N ASP A 42 -6.27 5.01 9.61
CA ASP A 42 -6.73 5.24 8.25
C ASP A 42 -5.59 4.96 7.26
N GLN A 43 -5.64 3.78 6.64
CA GLN A 43 -4.63 3.28 5.71
C GLN A 43 -5.28 2.90 4.40
N LYS A 44 -5.19 3.78 3.41
CA LYS A 44 -5.73 3.53 2.08
C LYS A 44 -4.95 2.42 1.37
N PRO A 45 -5.61 1.37 0.84
CA PRO A 45 -4.91 0.30 0.14
C PRO A 45 -4.12 0.81 -1.07
N SER A 46 -2.99 0.17 -1.34
CA SER A 46 -2.25 0.39 -2.58
C SER A 46 -3.03 -0.17 -3.77
N ILE A 47 -2.81 0.43 -4.95
CA ILE A 47 -3.39 0.00 -6.22
C ILE A 47 -2.25 -0.15 -7.21
N GLY A 48 -2.26 -1.26 -7.94
CA GLY A 48 -1.27 -1.57 -8.97
C GLY A 48 -1.65 -2.83 -9.73
N CYS A 49 -0.74 -3.30 -10.57
CA CYS A 49 -0.90 -4.58 -11.24
C CYS A 49 -1.06 -5.71 -10.21
N ASN A 50 -1.82 -6.74 -10.58
CA ASN A 50 -1.80 -7.99 -9.81
C ASN A 50 -0.38 -8.58 -9.75
N ILE A 51 -0.10 -9.31 -8.67
CA ILE A 51 1.07 -10.19 -8.61
C ILE A 51 0.94 -11.22 -9.73
N LYS A 52 2.04 -11.42 -10.48
CA LYS A 52 2.12 -12.43 -11.55
C LYS A 52 2.44 -13.78 -10.93
N TRP A 53 1.40 -14.45 -10.47
CA TRP A 53 1.50 -15.77 -9.86
C TRP A 53 1.95 -16.81 -10.89
N GLN A 54 2.74 -17.79 -10.44
CA GLN A 54 2.97 -19.02 -11.19
C GLN A 54 1.66 -19.81 -11.24
N GLU A 55 1.46 -20.57 -12.32
CA GLU A 55 0.26 -21.41 -12.49
C GLU A 55 0.05 -22.36 -11.29
N GLY A 56 -1.14 -22.31 -10.69
CA GLY A 56 -1.51 -23.10 -9.52
C GLY A 56 -0.90 -22.59 -8.20
N LYS A 57 -0.31 -21.40 -8.17
CA LYS A 57 0.24 -20.73 -6.97
C LYS A 57 -0.46 -19.42 -6.65
N GLU A 58 -1.48 -19.07 -7.41
CA GLU A 58 -2.38 -17.98 -7.08
C GLU A 58 -3.15 -18.27 -5.79
N PRO A 59 -3.42 -17.24 -4.97
CA PRO A 59 -4.26 -17.38 -3.80
C PRO A 59 -5.73 -17.51 -4.19
N GLU A 60 -6.54 -18.10 -3.31
CA GLU A 60 -7.98 -18.32 -3.52
C GLU A 60 -8.76 -17.05 -3.88
N TYR A 61 -8.30 -15.87 -3.43
CA TYR A 61 -8.93 -14.59 -3.73
C TYR A 61 -8.59 -14.02 -5.12
N PHE A 62 -7.69 -14.64 -5.88
CA PHE A 62 -7.24 -14.11 -7.16
C PHE A 62 -8.29 -14.32 -8.25
N THR A 63 -8.81 -13.21 -8.79
CA THR A 63 -9.83 -13.24 -9.86
C THR A 63 -9.27 -13.12 -11.27
N GLY A 64 -8.00 -12.72 -11.41
CA GLY A 64 -7.40 -12.38 -12.71
C GLY A 64 -7.94 -11.10 -13.37
N GLN A 65 -8.92 -10.43 -12.77
CA GLN A 65 -9.52 -9.21 -13.30
C GLN A 65 -8.77 -7.95 -12.81
N PRO A 66 -8.65 -6.91 -13.64
CA PRO A 66 -8.08 -5.64 -13.21
C PRO A 66 -8.96 -5.00 -12.12
N ALA A 67 -8.33 -4.28 -11.20
CA ALA A 67 -9.05 -3.43 -10.26
C ALA A 67 -9.77 -2.32 -11.04
N VAL A 68 -11.10 -2.25 -10.90
CA VAL A 68 -11.95 -1.18 -11.44
C VAL A 68 -11.95 0.04 -10.53
#